data_AF-A0A0F9PBQ6-F1
#
_entry.id   AF-A0A0F9PBQ6-F1
#
_cell.length_a   1.000
_cell.length_b   1.000
_cell.length_c   1.000
_cell.angle_alpha   90.00
_cell.angle_beta   90.00
_cell.angle_gamma   90.00
#
_symmetry.space_group_name_H-M   'P 1'
#
loop_
_entity.id
_entity.type
_entity.pdbx_description
1 polymer ?
#
loop_
_entity_poly.entity_id
_entity_poly.type
_entity_poly.pdbx_seq_one_letter_code
_entity_poly.pdbx_strand_id
1 'polypeptide(L)'
;MNHRLIEQFERSGVDATFIVPEAPAVRSQSVQFPDLAALLHLVNQHTPLGTGPIIVLGHSFAHVTLRKWLKHPGIRHIVLLDALYSGRSEFKSWAEGDPSRRLTVIGRETDADSRKLVASLGGRYLPSIPSKIPKTRVIGATSQWEHDAIAGGGAVIPIVLRHTDLARVGRSKWVWIAGLLAIGTVVGGGVYVLRRRARNRPRRRQRRLR
;
A
#
# COMPACT_ATOMS: atom_id res chain seq x y z
N MET A 1 2.42 20.96 1.16
CA MET A 1 2.11 20.24 -0.10
C MET A 1 0.83 19.45 0.12
N ASN A 2 -0.20 19.58 -0.72
CA ASN A 2 -1.41 18.76 -0.60
C ASN A 2 -1.19 17.48 -1.41
N HIS A 3 -1.11 16.33 -0.75
CA HIS A 3 -0.83 15.04 -1.39
C HIS A 3 -2.01 14.49 -2.18
N ARG A 4 -3.22 15.08 -2.11
CA ARG A 4 -4.39 14.65 -2.91
C ARG A 4 -4.65 13.14 -2.85
N LEU A 5 -4.39 12.54 -1.68
CA LEU A 5 -4.37 11.08 -1.52
C LEU A 5 -5.74 10.48 -1.80
N ILE A 6 -6.81 11.18 -1.44
CA ILE A 6 -8.19 10.77 -1.71
C ILE A 6 -8.39 10.60 -3.22
N GLU A 7 -8.05 11.60 -4.03
CA GLU A 7 -8.24 11.50 -5.49
C GLU A 7 -7.33 10.42 -6.10
N GLN A 8 -6.15 10.19 -5.53
CA GLN A 8 -5.28 9.10 -5.98
C GLN A 8 -5.88 7.72 -5.68
N PHE A 9 -6.47 7.54 -4.50
CA PHE A 9 -7.16 6.31 -4.13
C PHE A 9 -8.38 6.08 -5.01
N GLU A 10 -9.17 7.11 -5.28
CA GLU A 10 -10.30 7.03 -6.21
C GLU A 10 -9.85 6.64 -7.62
N ARG A 11 -8.80 7.28 -8.15
CA ARG A 11 -8.22 6.96 -9.47
C ARG A 11 -7.61 5.57 -9.56
N SER A 12 -7.28 4.95 -8.43
CA SER A 12 -6.80 3.57 -8.42
C SER A 12 -7.91 2.56 -8.74
N GLY A 13 -9.18 2.90 -8.44
CA GLY A 13 -10.32 2.02 -8.68
C GLY A 13 -10.28 0.70 -7.88
N VAL A 14 -9.49 0.62 -6.81
CA VAL A 14 -9.43 -0.56 -5.94
C VAL A 14 -10.43 -0.43 -4.78
N ASP A 15 -11.05 -1.54 -4.42
CA ASP A 15 -12.02 -1.65 -3.32
C ASP A 15 -11.27 -2.01 -2.04
N ALA A 16 -10.79 -1.00 -1.31
CA ALA A 16 -9.98 -1.17 -0.10
C ALA A 16 -10.32 -0.14 0.98
N THR A 17 -10.01 -0.47 2.24
CA THR A 17 -9.93 0.52 3.32
C THR A 17 -8.53 1.12 3.32
N PHE A 18 -8.46 2.44 3.19
CA PHE A 18 -7.21 3.18 3.17
C PHE A 18 -6.92 3.76 4.55
N ILE A 19 -5.77 3.41 5.13
CA ILE A 19 -5.29 3.90 6.41
C ILE A 19 -4.01 4.68 6.12
N VAL A 20 -3.99 5.98 6.42
CA VAL A 20 -2.84 6.84 6.14
C VAL A 20 -2.29 7.36 7.46
N PRO A 21 -1.48 6.56 8.19
CA PRO A 21 -0.87 7.03 9.41
C PRO A 21 0.25 8.03 9.10
N GLU A 22 0.55 8.91 10.05
CA GLU A 22 1.71 9.78 9.95
C GLU A 22 3.01 8.94 9.89
N ALA A 23 3.90 9.32 8.99
CA ALA A 23 5.23 8.73 8.84
C ALA A 23 6.30 9.80 9.11
N PRO A 24 7.53 9.40 9.49
CA PRO A 24 8.64 10.33 9.64
C PRO A 24 8.84 11.16 8.37
N ALA A 25 8.94 12.48 8.52
CA ALA A 25 9.33 13.41 7.47
C ALA A 25 10.85 13.44 7.26
N VAL A 26 11.61 13.07 8.29
CA VAL A 26 13.07 12.98 8.27
C VAL A 26 13.53 11.74 9.04
N ARG A 27 14.77 11.31 8.78
CA ARG A 27 15.35 10.10 9.40
C ARG A 27 15.38 10.13 10.94
N SER A 28 15.56 11.28 11.56
CA SER A 28 15.66 11.43 13.02
C SER A 28 14.31 11.47 13.73
N GLN A 29 13.21 11.65 13.01
CA GLN A 29 11.88 11.72 13.60
C GLN A 29 11.43 10.32 14.06
N SER A 30 10.79 10.28 15.23
CA SER A 30 10.23 9.05 15.80
C SER A 30 9.11 8.48 14.92
N VAL A 31 9.07 7.16 14.81
CA VAL A 31 7.94 6.45 14.18
C VAL A 31 6.75 6.47 15.14
N GLN A 32 5.67 7.14 14.75
CA GLN A 32 4.46 7.27 15.58
C GLN A 32 3.72 5.93 15.77
N PHE A 33 3.69 5.10 14.74
CA PHE A 33 3.00 3.81 14.75
C PHE A 33 3.99 2.65 14.48
N PRO A 34 4.84 2.29 15.45
CA PRO A 34 5.87 1.27 15.25
C PRO A 34 5.30 -0.16 15.15
N ASP A 35 4.11 -0.40 15.71
CA ASP A 35 3.42 -1.69 15.67
C ASP A 35 2.17 -1.62 14.78
N LEU A 36 2.19 -2.40 13.70
CA LEU A 36 1.08 -2.48 12.76
C LEU A 36 -0.16 -3.12 13.41
N ALA A 37 0.00 -4.13 14.27
CA ALA A 37 -1.14 -4.79 14.89
C ALA A 37 -1.92 -3.83 15.80
N ALA A 38 -1.19 -3.02 16.58
CA ALA A 38 -1.78 -1.97 17.42
C ALA A 38 -2.51 -0.91 16.58
N LEU A 39 -1.90 -0.45 15.46
CA LEU A 39 -2.55 0.49 14.54
C LEU A 39 -3.85 -0.10 13.95
N LEU A 40 -3.81 -1.34 13.50
CA LEU A 40 -4.98 -2.02 12.93
C LEU A 40 -6.07 -2.23 13.98
N HIS A 41 -5.71 -2.56 15.21
CA HIS A 41 -6.65 -2.67 16.32
C HIS A 41 -7.35 -1.33 16.58
N LEU A 42 -6.57 -0.25 16.70
CA LEU A 42 -7.09 1.11 16.90
C LEU A 42 -8.05 1.52 15.77
N VAL A 43 -7.67 1.32 14.52
CA VAL A 43 -8.55 1.63 13.38
C VAL A 43 -9.82 0.79 13.42
N ASN A 44 -9.72 -0.50 13.76
CA ASN A 44 -10.87 -1.40 13.80
C ASN A 44 -11.90 -1.03 14.88
N GLN A 45 -11.49 -0.32 15.95
CA GLN A 45 -12.41 0.21 16.96
C GLN A 45 -13.34 1.31 16.40
N HIS A 46 -12.90 2.05 15.38
CA HIS A 46 -13.65 3.15 14.78
C HIS A 46 -14.27 2.79 13.41
N THR A 47 -13.58 1.94 12.65
CA THR A 47 -13.96 1.54 11.30
C THR A 47 -13.71 0.04 11.14
N PRO A 48 -14.77 -0.80 11.07
CA PRO A 48 -14.63 -2.24 10.96
C PRO A 48 -13.77 -2.66 9.75
N LEU A 49 -12.60 -3.21 10.04
CA LEU A 49 -11.67 -3.69 9.04
C LEU A 49 -12.14 -5.02 8.46
N GLY A 50 -11.67 -5.32 7.27
CA GLY A 50 -11.87 -6.62 6.67
C GLY A 50 -10.75 -7.60 6.93
N THR A 51 -10.95 -8.84 6.47
CA THR A 51 -10.01 -9.96 6.63
C THR A 51 -9.16 -10.21 5.39
N GLY A 52 -9.13 -9.28 4.42
CA GLY A 52 -8.36 -9.45 3.20
C GLY A 52 -6.86 -9.20 3.42
N PRO A 53 -6.02 -9.42 2.39
CA PRO A 53 -4.59 -9.22 2.51
C PRO A 53 -4.23 -7.77 2.87
N ILE A 54 -3.18 -7.62 3.68
CA ILE A 54 -2.64 -6.31 4.03
C ILE A 54 -1.55 -5.94 3.03
N ILE A 55 -1.68 -4.75 2.48
CA ILE A 55 -0.69 -4.15 1.59
C ILE A 55 -0.19 -2.89 2.25
N VAL A 56 1.14 -2.77 2.35
CA VAL A 56 1.77 -1.58 2.91
C VAL A 56 2.57 -0.86 1.84
N LEU A 57 2.46 0.46 1.83
CA LEU A 57 3.11 1.32 0.86
C LEU A 57 3.80 2.47 1.60
N GLY A 58 5.04 2.73 1.24
CA GLY A 58 5.83 3.80 1.83
C GLY A 58 6.48 4.64 0.76
N HIS A 59 6.37 5.96 0.88
CA HIS A 59 7.14 6.90 0.11
C HIS A 59 8.27 7.48 0.96
N SER A 60 9.43 7.71 0.36
CA SER A 60 10.54 8.40 1.02
C SER A 60 10.92 7.79 2.39
N PHE A 61 10.90 8.59 3.47
CA PHE A 61 11.20 8.16 4.83
C PHE A 61 10.19 7.21 5.48
N ALA A 62 9.03 6.94 4.87
CA ALA A 62 8.09 5.95 5.39
C ALA A 62 8.66 4.52 5.42
N HIS A 63 9.75 4.24 4.69
CA HIS A 63 10.46 2.96 4.81
C HIS A 63 10.92 2.65 6.25
N VAL A 64 11.20 3.68 7.06
CA VAL A 64 11.59 3.49 8.47
C VAL A 64 10.44 2.85 9.25
N THR A 65 9.21 3.31 9.03
CA THR A 65 8.00 2.72 9.58
C THR A 65 7.77 1.31 9.04
N LEU A 66 7.86 1.13 7.71
CA LEU A 66 7.64 -0.18 7.09
C LEU A 66 8.60 -1.26 7.61
N ARG A 67 9.86 -0.91 7.88
CA ARG A 67 10.86 -1.83 8.46
C ARG A 67 10.42 -2.34 9.84
N LYS A 68 9.72 -1.54 10.64
CA LYS A 68 9.17 -1.99 11.94
C LYS A 68 8.02 -2.97 11.76
N TRP A 69 7.28 -2.87 10.65
CA TRP A 69 6.12 -3.70 10.37
C TRP A 69 6.43 -5.04 9.69
N LEU A 70 7.67 -5.28 9.25
CA LEU A 70 8.03 -6.49 8.49
C LEU A 70 7.71 -7.81 9.20
N LYS A 71 7.62 -7.81 10.54
CA LYS A 71 7.28 -9.00 11.33
C LYS A 71 5.78 -9.31 11.33
N HIS A 72 4.92 -8.40 10.85
CA HIS A 72 3.48 -8.61 10.86
C HIS A 72 3.08 -9.69 9.83
N PRO A 73 2.49 -10.82 10.25
CA PRO A 73 2.28 -11.98 9.38
C PRO A 73 1.25 -11.73 8.27
N GLY A 74 0.33 -10.78 8.48
CA GLY A 74 -0.71 -10.46 7.50
C GLY A 74 -0.26 -9.63 6.30
N ILE A 75 0.97 -9.09 6.29
CA ILE A 75 1.47 -8.30 5.15
C ILE A 75 1.78 -9.25 3.99
N ARG A 76 1.08 -9.06 2.87
CA ARG A 76 1.24 -9.86 1.65
C ARG A 76 1.96 -9.13 0.54
N HIS A 77 1.93 -7.80 0.54
CA HIS A 77 2.58 -6.99 -0.49
C HIS A 77 3.17 -5.73 0.12
N ILE A 78 4.47 -5.50 -0.12
CA ILE A 78 5.15 -4.25 0.19
C ILE A 78 5.38 -3.46 -1.10
N VAL A 79 5.04 -2.18 -1.08
CA VAL A 79 5.32 -1.23 -2.15
C VAL A 79 6.24 -0.13 -1.62
N LEU A 80 7.45 -0.04 -2.16
CA LEU A 80 8.41 1.02 -1.86
C LEU A 80 8.39 2.02 -3.01
N LEU A 81 8.00 3.26 -2.72
CA LEU A 81 7.98 4.37 -3.67
C LEU A 81 9.12 5.32 -3.34
N ASP A 82 10.21 5.19 -4.08
CA ASP A 82 11.46 5.92 -3.87
C ASP A 82 11.88 6.02 -2.40
N ALA A 83 11.88 4.85 -1.76
CA ALA A 83 11.94 4.75 -0.30
C ALA A 83 13.08 3.85 0.19
N LEU A 84 13.79 3.15 -0.70
CA LEU A 84 14.83 2.19 -0.30
C LEU A 84 16.16 2.87 0.02
N TYR A 85 16.16 3.85 0.92
CA TYR A 85 17.39 4.51 1.40
C TYR A 85 18.17 3.62 2.37
N SER A 86 17.49 2.66 3.02
CA SER A 86 18.10 1.71 3.95
C SER A 86 17.23 0.45 4.08
N GLY A 87 17.75 -0.56 4.79
CA GLY A 87 16.97 -1.74 5.15
C GLY A 87 16.85 -2.80 4.05
N ARG A 88 17.72 -2.77 3.03
CA ARG A 88 17.71 -3.70 1.89
C ARG A 88 17.71 -5.16 2.34
N SER A 89 18.54 -5.51 3.33
CA SER A 89 18.60 -6.84 3.93
C SER A 89 17.25 -7.26 4.51
N GLU A 90 16.60 -6.37 5.25
CA GLU A 90 15.34 -6.68 5.94
C GLU A 90 14.19 -6.87 4.95
N PHE A 91 14.08 -6.02 3.92
CA PHE A 91 13.10 -6.21 2.86
C PHE A 91 13.37 -7.47 2.03
N LYS A 92 14.65 -7.79 1.78
CA LYS A 92 15.06 -9.03 1.14
C LYS A 92 14.62 -10.25 1.96
N SER A 93 15.01 -10.31 3.24
CA SER A 93 14.66 -11.41 4.14
C SER A 93 13.14 -11.55 4.32
N TRP A 94 12.41 -10.43 4.37
CA TRP A 94 10.95 -10.45 4.39
C TRP A 94 10.36 -11.11 3.14
N ALA A 95 10.85 -10.74 1.95
CA ALA A 95 10.38 -11.28 0.69
C ALA A 95 10.74 -12.77 0.55
N GLU A 96 11.94 -13.18 0.97
CA GLU A 96 12.42 -14.57 0.94
C GLU A 96 11.67 -15.48 1.93
N GLY A 97 11.25 -14.95 3.08
CA GLY A 97 10.61 -15.72 4.14
C GLY A 97 9.25 -16.32 3.79
N ASP A 98 8.59 -15.89 2.70
CA ASP A 98 7.37 -16.51 2.20
C ASP A 98 7.23 -16.28 0.68
N PRO A 99 7.17 -17.33 -0.16
CA PRO A 99 7.09 -17.21 -1.61
C PRO A 99 5.79 -16.55 -2.11
N SER A 100 4.74 -16.49 -1.28
CA SER A 100 3.49 -15.79 -1.60
C SER A 100 3.57 -14.26 -1.38
N ARG A 101 4.64 -13.77 -0.72
CA ARG A 101 4.85 -12.33 -0.51
C ARG A 101 5.31 -11.65 -1.79
N ARG A 102 4.73 -10.50 -2.06
CA ARG A 102 5.03 -9.66 -3.22
C ARG A 102 5.79 -8.41 -2.82
N LEU A 103 6.72 -7.97 -3.67
CA LEU A 103 7.50 -6.76 -3.49
C LEU A 103 7.49 -5.93 -4.76
N THR A 104 7.09 -4.66 -4.65
CA THR A 104 7.19 -3.67 -5.72
C THR A 104 8.12 -2.56 -5.27
N VAL A 105 9.18 -2.29 -6.02
CA VAL A 105 10.18 -1.27 -5.69
C VAL A 105 10.32 -0.29 -6.84
N ILE A 106 9.84 0.93 -6.64
CA ILE A 106 9.97 2.03 -7.60
C ILE A 106 11.06 2.95 -7.08
N GLY A 107 12.07 3.27 -7.90
CA GLY A 107 13.17 4.14 -7.48
C GLY A 107 13.39 5.31 -8.43
N ARG A 108 13.62 6.52 -7.89
CA ARG A 108 14.14 7.69 -8.61
C ARG A 108 15.52 8.04 -8.04
N GLU A 109 15.56 8.43 -6.78
CA GLU A 109 16.78 8.67 -6.02
C GLU A 109 17.38 7.35 -5.50
N THR A 110 16.51 6.40 -5.18
CA THR A 110 16.86 5.08 -4.64
C THR A 110 16.98 4.00 -5.73
N ASP A 111 17.08 4.40 -7.01
CA ASP A 111 17.08 3.49 -8.17
C ASP A 111 18.20 2.44 -8.10
N ALA A 112 19.43 2.86 -7.76
CA ALA A 112 20.57 1.95 -7.67
C ALA A 112 20.37 0.83 -6.64
N ASP A 113 19.85 1.16 -5.45
CA ASP A 113 19.56 0.17 -4.42
C ASP A 113 18.31 -0.66 -4.75
N SER A 114 17.32 -0.05 -5.41
CA SER A 114 16.12 -0.73 -5.89
C SER A 114 16.48 -1.83 -6.90
N ARG A 115 17.37 -1.52 -7.87
CA ARG A 115 17.90 -2.50 -8.83
C ARG A 115 18.61 -3.65 -8.12
N LYS A 116 19.50 -3.36 -7.17
CA LYS A 116 20.24 -4.38 -6.42
C LYS A 116 19.30 -5.30 -5.64
N LEU A 117 18.29 -4.75 -4.96
CA LEU A 117 17.31 -5.54 -4.21
C LEU A 117 16.52 -6.47 -5.14
N VAL A 118 15.93 -5.91 -6.20
CA VAL A 118 15.11 -6.67 -7.15
C VAL A 118 15.93 -7.77 -7.84
N ALA A 119 17.16 -7.46 -8.27
CA ALA A 119 18.06 -8.45 -8.86
C ALA A 119 18.41 -9.58 -7.87
N SER A 120 18.70 -9.24 -6.61
CA SER A 120 19.03 -10.23 -5.58
C SER A 120 17.89 -11.20 -5.24
N LEU A 121 16.66 -10.86 -5.61
CA LEU A 121 15.45 -11.66 -5.42
C LEU A 121 15.00 -12.36 -6.72
N GLY A 122 15.79 -12.29 -7.80
CA GLY A 122 15.41 -12.82 -9.12
C GLY A 122 14.21 -12.10 -9.75
N GLY A 123 13.93 -10.86 -9.34
CA GLY A 123 12.82 -10.07 -9.84
C GLY A 123 13.10 -9.40 -11.18
N ARG A 124 12.05 -8.86 -11.80
CA ARG A 124 12.16 -8.09 -13.05
C ARG A 124 12.31 -6.60 -12.73
N TYR A 125 13.29 -5.93 -13.34
CA TYR A 125 13.45 -4.48 -13.24
C TYR A 125 13.16 -3.80 -14.58
N LEU A 126 12.32 -2.78 -14.58
CA LEU A 126 11.89 -2.05 -15.77
C LEU A 126 12.64 -0.70 -15.88
N PRO A 127 12.94 -0.24 -17.11
CA PRO A 127 13.63 1.05 -17.30
C PRO A 127 12.73 2.26 -17.00
N SER A 128 11.41 2.09 -16.99
CA SER A 128 10.42 3.10 -16.61
C SER A 128 9.16 2.43 -16.06
N ILE A 129 8.29 3.18 -15.38
CA ILE A 129 7.01 2.67 -14.88
C ILE A 129 6.01 2.58 -16.05
N PRO A 130 5.57 1.37 -16.45
CA PRO A 130 4.58 1.22 -17.52
C PRO A 130 3.17 1.56 -17.02
N SER A 131 2.27 1.88 -17.94
CA SER A 131 0.83 2.05 -17.63
C SER A 131 0.19 0.80 -17.03
N LYS A 132 0.73 -0.38 -17.36
CA LYS A 132 0.35 -1.68 -16.80
C LYS A 132 1.59 -2.43 -16.33
N ILE A 133 1.76 -2.49 -15.01
CA ILE A 133 2.85 -3.23 -14.38
C ILE A 133 2.58 -4.76 -14.54
N PRO A 134 3.55 -5.55 -15.01
CA PRO A 134 3.46 -7.02 -15.08
C PRO A 134 3.26 -7.67 -13.72
N LYS A 135 2.33 -8.64 -13.60
CA LYS A 135 2.04 -9.32 -12.32
C LYS A 135 3.10 -10.36 -12.02
N THR A 136 4.13 -9.95 -11.30
CA THR A 136 5.18 -10.83 -10.79
C THR A 136 5.29 -10.72 -9.27
N ARG A 137 5.99 -11.68 -8.66
CA ARG A 137 6.27 -11.69 -7.21
C ARG A 137 7.14 -10.51 -6.81
N VAL A 138 8.24 -10.31 -7.53
CA VAL A 138 9.17 -9.18 -7.31
C VAL A 138 9.29 -8.39 -8.60
N ILE A 139 9.02 -7.09 -8.51
CA ILE A 139 9.15 -6.16 -9.62
C ILE A 139 9.74 -4.84 -9.15
N GLY A 140 10.57 -4.23 -9.97
CA GLY A 140 10.93 -2.83 -9.80
C GLY A 140 10.93 -2.06 -11.10
N ALA A 141 11.01 -0.74 -10.97
CA ALA A 141 11.13 0.16 -12.11
C ALA A 141 11.83 1.45 -11.70
N THR A 142 12.59 2.04 -12.62
CA THR A 142 13.01 3.45 -12.48
C THR A 142 11.79 4.34 -12.69
N SER A 143 11.60 5.33 -11.81
CA SER A 143 10.57 6.35 -12.01
C SER A 143 11.00 7.37 -13.05
N GLN A 144 10.12 7.66 -14.00
CA GLN A 144 10.24 8.79 -14.93
C GLN A 144 9.77 10.12 -14.31
N TRP A 145 9.27 10.09 -13.07
CA TRP A 145 8.85 11.26 -12.31
C TRP A 145 9.83 11.55 -11.18
N GLU A 146 10.00 12.83 -10.88
CA GLU A 146 10.76 13.30 -9.73
C GLU A 146 10.19 12.82 -8.40
N HIS A 147 11.03 12.78 -7.36
CA HIS A 147 10.74 12.23 -6.04
C HIS A 147 9.34 12.64 -5.54
N ASP A 148 9.07 13.94 -5.43
CA ASP A 148 7.79 14.43 -4.92
C ASP A 148 6.61 14.13 -5.85
N ALA A 149 6.82 14.03 -7.16
CA ALA A 149 5.76 13.75 -8.12
C ALA A 149 5.26 12.30 -8.03
N ILE A 150 6.09 11.37 -7.51
CA ILE A 150 5.73 9.96 -7.33
C ILE A 150 4.51 9.81 -6.42
N ALA A 151 4.52 10.48 -5.26
CA ALA A 151 3.44 10.42 -4.27
C ALA A 151 2.67 11.74 -4.14
N GLY A 152 3.34 12.89 -3.99
CA GLY A 152 2.71 14.19 -3.85
C GLY A 152 2.00 14.68 -5.12
N GLY A 153 2.59 14.44 -6.29
CA GLY A 153 1.98 14.75 -7.60
C GLY A 153 0.95 13.71 -8.08
N GLY A 154 0.88 12.57 -7.40
CA GLY A 154 -0.05 11.50 -7.67
C GLY A 154 0.09 10.77 -9.00
N ALA A 155 1.34 10.68 -9.47
CA ALA A 155 1.68 9.95 -10.68
C ALA A 155 1.64 8.42 -10.48
N VAL A 156 2.15 7.92 -9.34
CA VAL A 156 2.50 6.50 -9.21
C VAL A 156 1.50 5.70 -8.37
N ILE A 157 1.01 6.24 -7.25
CA ILE A 157 0.10 5.50 -6.32
C ILE A 157 -1.09 4.86 -7.06
N PRO A 158 -1.82 5.55 -7.96
CA PRO A 158 -2.93 4.92 -8.67
C PRO A 158 -2.49 3.74 -9.55
N ILE A 159 -1.30 3.81 -10.16
CA ILE A 159 -0.77 2.77 -11.05
C ILE A 159 -0.38 1.54 -10.25
N VAL A 160 0.37 1.71 -9.15
CA VAL A 160 0.83 0.59 -8.32
C VAL A 160 -0.32 -0.07 -7.56
N LEU A 161 -1.31 0.70 -7.09
CA LEU A 161 -2.48 0.13 -6.43
C LEU A 161 -3.30 -0.74 -7.39
N ARG A 162 -3.47 -0.35 -8.67
CA ARG A 162 -4.13 -1.19 -9.69
C ARG A 162 -3.41 -2.51 -9.96
N HIS A 163 -2.15 -2.62 -9.53
CA HIS A 163 -1.28 -3.76 -9.76
C HIS A 163 -1.26 -4.77 -8.59
N THR A 164 -1.76 -4.35 -7.44
CA THR A 164 -1.93 -5.21 -6.28
C THR A 164 -2.98 -6.31 -6.51
N ASP A 165 -3.13 -7.20 -5.55
CA ASP A 165 -4.21 -8.21 -5.53
C ASP A 165 -5.50 -7.71 -4.86
N LEU A 166 -5.62 -6.37 -4.72
CA LEU A 166 -6.85 -5.73 -4.27
C LEU A 166 -7.99 -5.95 -5.28
N ALA A 167 -9.20 -6.18 -4.76
CA ALA A 167 -10.40 -6.23 -5.59
C ALA A 167 -10.62 -4.89 -6.29
N ARG A 168 -11.27 -4.89 -7.45
CA ARG A 168 -11.66 -3.67 -8.15
C ARG A 168 -13.08 -3.28 -7.79
N VAL A 169 -13.30 -1.98 -7.59
CA VAL A 169 -14.66 -1.44 -7.47
C VAL A 169 -15.31 -1.60 -8.86
N GLY A 170 -16.33 -2.44 -8.96
CA GLY A 170 -17.20 -2.42 -10.14
C GLY A 170 -17.81 -1.02 -10.30
N ARG A 171 -18.10 -0.57 -11.52
CA ARG A 171 -18.79 0.72 -11.71
C ARG A 171 -20.02 0.76 -10.80
N SER A 172 -20.09 1.75 -9.91
CA SER A 172 -21.09 1.97 -8.84
C SER A 172 -20.90 1.16 -7.53
N LYS A 173 -20.39 1.84 -6.49
CA LYS A 173 -20.89 1.87 -5.09
C LYS A 173 -19.86 2.55 -4.17
N TRP A 174 -19.99 3.86 -4.03
CA TRP A 174 -19.32 4.62 -2.96
C TRP A 174 -20.30 4.74 -1.79
N VAL A 175 -19.86 4.40 -0.58
CA VAL A 175 -20.54 4.78 0.67
C VAL A 175 -19.47 5.41 1.56
N TRP A 176 -19.70 6.68 1.92
CA TRP A 176 -18.84 7.47 2.78
C TRP A 176 -19.01 7.07 4.25
N ILE A 177 -17.89 6.89 4.95
CA ILE A 177 -17.84 7.01 6.41
C ILE A 177 -16.68 7.94 6.72
N ALA A 178 -17.00 9.15 7.20
CA ALA A 178 -16.02 10.09 7.72
C ALA A 178 -15.64 9.66 9.15
N GLY A 179 -14.35 9.49 9.42
CA GLY A 179 -13.83 9.19 10.75
C GLY A 179 -12.30 9.25 10.78
N LEU A 180 -11.76 10.27 11.46
CA LEU A 180 -10.34 10.58 11.69
C LEU A 180 -9.47 10.90 10.45
N LEU A 181 -9.68 12.10 9.91
CA LEU A 181 -8.66 12.87 9.21
C LEU A 181 -7.91 13.72 10.26
N ALA A 182 -6.75 13.25 10.72
CA ALA A 182 -5.78 14.16 11.33
C ALA A 182 -5.09 14.90 10.18
N ILE A 183 -5.53 16.14 9.90
CA ILE A 183 -4.88 17.04 8.94
C ILE A 183 -3.65 17.62 9.65
N GLY A 184 -2.57 16.87 9.65
CA GLY A 184 -1.21 17.36 9.83
C GLY A 184 -0.43 17.09 8.53
N THR A 185 0.58 17.88 8.22
CA THR A 185 1.41 17.77 7.01
C THR A 185 1.82 16.32 6.73
N VAL A 186 1.11 15.65 5.81
CA VAL A 186 1.29 14.22 5.52
C VAL A 186 2.54 14.03 4.67
N VAL A 187 3.68 13.64 5.25
CA VAL A 187 4.78 13.06 4.45
C VAL A 187 4.53 11.55 4.35
N GLY A 188 4.36 11.07 3.12
CA GLY A 188 3.56 9.89 2.79
C GLY A 188 4.00 8.53 3.36
N GLY A 189 3.13 7.93 4.17
CA GLY A 189 3.07 6.48 4.43
C GLY A 189 1.61 6.02 4.43
N GLY A 190 1.31 4.88 3.79
CA GLY A 190 -0.05 4.34 3.69
C GLY A 190 -0.10 2.84 3.98
N VAL A 191 -1.04 2.43 4.82
CA VAL A 191 -1.43 1.04 5.09
C VAL A 191 -2.79 0.79 4.45
N TYR A 192 -2.95 -0.30 3.72
CA TYR A 192 -4.20 -0.62 3.04
C TYR A 192 -4.69 -2.00 3.48
N VAL A 193 -5.93 -2.07 3.99
CA VAL A 193 -6.57 -3.30 4.46
C VAL A 193 -7.87 -3.53 3.69
N LEU A 194 -8.06 -4.72 3.14
CA LEU A 194 -9.25 -5.09 2.36
C LEU A 194 -10.38 -5.66 3.21
N ARG A 195 -11.62 -5.35 2.85
CA ARG A 195 -12.81 -6.13 3.25
C ARG A 195 -13.57 -6.69 2.05
N ARG A 196 -13.86 -8.00 2.11
CA ARG A 196 -14.99 -8.61 1.41
C ARG A 196 -16.23 -8.44 2.29
N ARG A 197 -17.20 -7.64 1.88
CA ARG A 197 -18.51 -7.57 2.56
C ARG A 197 -19.23 -8.91 2.35
N ALA A 198 -19.59 -9.61 3.42
CA ALA A 198 -20.55 -10.71 3.34
C ALA A 198 -21.87 -10.14 2.79
N ARG A 199 -22.37 -10.70 1.68
CA ARG A 199 -23.68 -10.34 1.16
C ARG A 199 -24.73 -10.79 2.17
N ASN A 200 -25.43 -9.86 2.80
CA ASN A 200 -26.79 -10.14 3.28
C ASN A 200 -27.64 -10.46 2.05
N ARG A 201 -27.84 -11.75 1.77
CA ARG A 201 -28.92 -12.18 0.89
C ARG A 201 -30.22 -11.85 1.62
N PRO A 202 -31.14 -11.07 1.04
CA PRO A 202 -32.48 -10.99 1.60
C PRO A 202 -33.09 -12.39 1.58
N ARG A 203 -33.60 -12.84 2.75
CA ARG A 203 -34.42 -14.05 2.85
C ARG A 203 -35.55 -13.93 1.82
N ARG A 204 -35.52 -14.77 0.77
CA ARG A 204 -36.69 -14.98 -0.09
C ARG A 204 -37.82 -15.45 0.83
N ARG A 205 -38.84 -14.60 1.01
CA ARG A 205 -40.13 -15.03 1.56
C ARG A 205 -40.64 -16.16 0.68
N GLN A 206 -40.83 -17.35 1.27
CA GLN A 206 -41.67 -18.38 0.68
C GLN A 206 -43.07 -17.80 0.53
N ARG A 207 -43.51 -17.58 -0.72
CA ARG A 207 -44.94 -17.48 -1.02
C ARG A 207 -45.49 -18.91 -1.01
N ARG A 208 -46.19 -19.27 0.06
CA ARG A 208 -47.20 -20.32 0.05
C ARG A 208 -48.52 -19.70 -0.39
N LEU A 209 -49.08 -20.19 -1.49
CA LEU A 209 -50.49 -20.18 -1.90
C LEU A 209 -50.58 -21.44 -2.79
N ARG A 210 -51.13 -22.60 -2.40
CA ARG A 210 -52.54 -22.91 -2.08
C ARG A 210 -53.51 -22.23 -3.01
#